data_AF-W0FQP2-F1
#
_entry.id   AF-W0FQP2-F1
#
_cell.length_a   1.000
_cell.length_b   1.000
_cell.length_c   1.000
_cell.angle_alpha   90.00
_cell.angle_beta   90.00
_cell.angle_gamma   90.00
#
_symmetry.space_group_name_H-M   'P 1'
#
loop_
_entity.id
_entity.type
_entity.pdbx_description
1 polymer ?
#
loop_
_entity_poly.entity_id
_entity_poly.type
_entity_poly.pdbx_seq_one_letter_code
_entity_poly.pdbx_strand_id
1 'polypeptide(L)'
;MASRKPSANAKRVSKFKAELGGLDDIFAREERRADDMSAKKEAALRDKACESKNRYPTRYDAQEAIDACAAHGKTGLHSYRCPYCKGWHLTSKPPRES
;
A
#
# COMPACT_ATOMS: atom_id res chain seq x y z
N MET A 1 -17.46 34.56 38.23
CA MET A 1 -17.78 33.28 38.91
C MET A 1 -18.62 32.41 37.98
N ALA A 2 -18.00 31.52 37.21
CA ALA A 2 -18.77 30.58 36.38
C ALA A 2 -19.58 29.66 37.30
N SER A 3 -20.91 29.71 37.19
CA SER A 3 -21.81 28.98 38.08
C SER A 3 -21.56 27.47 37.97
N ARG A 4 -21.10 26.84 39.06
CA ARG A 4 -20.91 25.38 39.21
C ARG A 4 -22.23 24.63 39.42
N LYS A 5 -23.34 25.14 38.87
CA LYS A 5 -24.65 24.48 38.99
C LYS A 5 -24.60 23.11 38.29
N PRO A 6 -24.87 22.00 38.99
CA PRO A 6 -24.78 20.65 38.41
C PRO A 6 -25.64 20.47 37.16
N SER A 7 -26.82 21.11 37.12
CA SER A 7 -27.74 21.08 35.98
C SER A 7 -27.19 21.80 34.73
N ALA A 8 -26.44 22.89 34.91
CA ALA A 8 -25.78 23.59 33.82
C ALA A 8 -24.61 22.77 33.25
N ASN A 9 -23.88 22.06 34.13
CA ASN A 9 -22.84 21.12 33.72
C ASN A 9 -23.43 19.93 32.94
N ALA A 10 -24.50 19.29 33.46
CA ALA A 10 -25.19 18.20 32.78
C ALA A 10 -25.70 18.59 31.38
N LYS A 11 -26.29 19.79 31.23
CA LYS A 11 -26.70 20.31 29.91
C LYS A 11 -25.51 20.48 28.97
N ARG A 12 -24.40 21.07 29.44
CA ARG A 12 -23.16 21.20 28.64
C ARG A 12 -22.61 19.86 28.20
N VAL A 13 -22.55 18.89 29.11
CA VAL A 13 -22.07 17.53 28.82
C VAL A 13 -23.00 16.81 27.85
N SER A 14 -24.32 16.91 28.01
CA SER A 14 -25.29 16.29 27.08
C SER A 14 -25.21 16.90 25.68
N LYS A 15 -25.07 18.22 25.57
CA LYS A 15 -24.90 18.92 24.30
C LYS A 15 -23.59 18.50 23.62
N PHE A 16 -22.50 18.43 24.37
CA PHE A 16 -21.19 17.98 23.87
C PHE A 16 -21.24 16.53 23.37
N LYS A 17 -21.91 15.62 24.11
CA LYS A 17 -22.11 14.23 23.68
C LYS A 17 -23.00 14.10 22.44
N ALA A 18 -24.03 14.94 22.32
CA ALA A 18 -24.89 14.96 21.13
C ALA A 18 -24.17 15.51 19.90
N GLU A 19 -23.28 16.50 20.08
CA GLU A 19 -22.47 17.11 19.03
C GLU A 19 -21.36 16.18 18.52
N LEU A 20 -20.78 15.35 19.39
CA LEU A 20 -19.79 14.33 19.03
C LEU A 20 -20.38 13.11 18.32
N GLY A 21 -21.71 12.92 18.36
CA GLY A 21 -22.33 11.66 17.94
C GLY A 21 -21.95 10.47 18.83
N GLY A 22 -22.24 9.25 18.37
CA GLY A 22 -21.80 8.03 19.04
C GLY A 22 -20.31 7.80 18.79
N LEU A 23 -19.53 7.48 19.84
CA LEU A 23 -18.12 7.10 19.69
C LEU A 23 -17.94 5.96 18.68
N ASP A 24 -18.94 5.07 18.60
CA ASP A 24 -19.04 3.96 17.65
C ASP A 24 -18.99 4.42 16.18
N ASP A 25 -19.59 5.57 15.85
CA ASP A 25 -19.57 6.13 14.49
C ASP A 25 -18.19 6.69 14.11
N ILE A 26 -17.45 7.22 15.10
CA ILE A 26 -16.08 7.69 14.91
C ILE A 26 -15.14 6.51 14.64
N PHE A 27 -15.25 5.43 15.42
CA PHE A 27 -14.45 4.22 15.22
C PHE A 27 -14.80 3.52 13.91
N ALA A 28 -16.09 3.37 13.56
CA ALA A 28 -16.52 2.80 12.29
C ALA A 28 -16.07 3.63 11.07
N ARG A 29 -15.96 4.95 11.22
CA ARG A 29 -15.39 5.83 10.18
C ARG A 29 -13.89 5.63 10.02
N GLU A 30 -13.16 5.45 11.10
CA GLU A 30 -11.72 5.15 11.04
C GLU A 30 -11.45 3.74 10.50
N GLU A 31 -12.23 2.74 10.90
CA GLU A 31 -12.10 1.38 10.38
C GLU A 31 -12.27 1.35 8.85
N ARG A 32 -13.31 2.00 8.32
CA ARG A 32 -13.49 2.16 6.86
C ARG A 32 -12.30 2.86 6.17
N ARG A 33 -11.66 3.83 6.83
CA ARG A 33 -10.45 4.47 6.29
C ARG A 33 -9.25 3.55 6.33
N ALA A 34 -9.10 2.77 7.40
CA ALA A 34 -8.02 1.81 7.53
C ALA A 34 -8.13 0.71 6.46
N ASP A 35 -9.34 0.23 6.18
CA ASP A 35 -9.61 -0.75 5.12
C ASP A 35 -9.30 -0.18 3.73
N ASP A 36 -9.75 1.04 3.43
CA ASP A 36 -9.42 1.70 2.16
C ASP A 36 -7.91 1.93 2.00
N MET A 37 -7.22 2.33 3.08
CA MET A 37 -5.77 2.51 3.07
C MET A 37 -5.01 1.19 2.94
N SER A 38 -5.50 0.10 3.54
CA SER A 38 -4.88 -1.23 3.40
C SER A 38 -5.06 -1.75 1.97
N ALA A 39 -6.25 -1.62 1.38
CA ALA A 39 -6.52 -1.97 0.00
C ALA A 39 -5.65 -1.16 -0.99
N LYS A 40 -5.51 0.15 -0.78
CA LYS A 40 -4.61 1.00 -1.56
C LYS A 40 -3.15 0.59 -1.44
N LYS A 41 -2.71 0.23 -0.23
CA LYS A 41 -1.35 -0.26 0.02
C LYS A 41 -1.10 -1.58 -0.70
N GLU A 42 -2.04 -2.51 -0.66
CA GLU A 42 -1.94 -3.78 -1.39
C GLU A 42 -1.92 -3.56 -2.91
N ALA A 43 -2.78 -2.69 -3.44
CA ALA A 43 -2.78 -2.32 -4.84
C ALA A 43 -1.44 -1.70 -5.27
N ALA A 44 -0.91 -0.75 -4.48
CA ALA A 44 0.39 -0.13 -4.74
C ALA A 44 1.55 -1.14 -4.67
N LEU A 45 1.47 -2.13 -3.78
CA LEU A 45 2.46 -3.22 -3.73
C LEU A 45 2.39 -4.11 -4.97
N ARG A 46 1.19 -4.42 -5.47
CA ARG A 46 1.00 -5.19 -6.71
C ARG A 46 1.51 -4.43 -7.93
N ASP A 47 1.17 -3.14 -8.05
CA ASP A 47 1.64 -2.29 -9.14
C ASP A 47 3.17 -2.20 -9.16
N LYS A 48 3.78 -1.93 -8.01
CA LYS A 48 5.25 -1.87 -7.88
C LYS A 48 5.94 -3.21 -8.14
N ALA A 49 5.28 -4.33 -7.86
CA ALA A 49 5.84 -5.67 -7.99
C ALA A 49 5.71 -6.25 -9.40
N CYS A 50 4.63 -5.96 -10.13
CA CYS A 50 4.39 -6.48 -11.48
C CYS A 50 3.95 -5.41 -12.49
N GLU A 51 2.91 -4.62 -12.23
CA GLU A 51 2.26 -3.80 -13.29
C GLU A 51 3.16 -2.69 -13.84
N SER A 52 4.01 -2.10 -13.00
CA SER A 52 5.03 -1.10 -13.38
C SER A 52 6.26 -1.69 -14.09
N LYS A 53 6.37 -3.02 -14.22
CA LYS A 53 7.55 -3.70 -14.76
C LYS A 53 7.24 -4.37 -16.10
N ASN A 54 8.21 -4.30 -17.02
CA ASN A 54 8.13 -5.05 -18.28
C ASN A 54 8.00 -6.55 -18.00
N ARG A 55 6.92 -7.13 -18.53
CA ARG A 55 6.61 -8.55 -18.42
C ARG A 55 7.12 -9.27 -19.67
N TYR A 56 8.03 -10.20 -19.46
CA TYR A 56 8.51 -11.09 -20.50
C TYR A 56 7.79 -12.44 -20.40
N PRO A 57 7.34 -13.02 -21.53
CA PRO A 57 6.59 -14.27 -21.55
C PRO A 57 7.48 -15.47 -21.22
N THR A 58 8.74 -15.47 -21.67
CA THR A 58 9.70 -16.56 -21.45
C THR A 58 10.93 -16.09 -20.68
N ARG A 59 11.69 -17.04 -20.11
CA ARG A 59 13.00 -16.74 -19.50
C ARG A 59 13.98 -16.24 -20.55
N TYR A 60 13.88 -16.76 -21.78
CA TYR A 60 14.75 -16.42 -22.88
C TYR A 60 14.59 -14.96 -23.28
N ASP A 61 13.36 -14.50 -23.49
CA ASP A 61 13.04 -13.07 -23.72
C ASP A 61 13.63 -12.17 -22.63
N ALA A 62 13.48 -12.57 -21.36
CA ALA A 62 14.01 -11.80 -20.25
C ALA A 62 15.55 -11.76 -20.25
N GLN A 63 16.20 -12.83 -20.68
CA GLN A 63 17.66 -12.88 -20.80
C GLN A 63 18.15 -12.04 -21.98
N GLU A 64 17.49 -12.13 -23.13
CA GLU A 64 17.79 -11.29 -24.30
C GLU A 64 17.68 -9.80 -23.97
N ALA A 65 16.68 -9.42 -23.16
CA ALA A 65 16.56 -8.05 -22.67
C ALA A 65 17.71 -7.65 -21.71
N ILE A 66 18.24 -8.58 -20.91
CA ILE A 66 19.45 -8.35 -20.08
C ILE A 66 20.65 -8.11 -20.98
N ASP A 67 20.84 -8.95 -22.01
CA ASP A 67 21.97 -8.88 -22.92
C ASP A 67 21.91 -7.58 -23.75
N ALA A 68 20.72 -7.18 -24.22
CA ALA A 68 20.49 -5.89 -24.84
C ALA A 68 20.82 -4.73 -23.87
N CYS A 69 20.35 -4.79 -22.62
CA CYS A 69 20.69 -3.78 -21.61
C CYS A 69 22.20 -3.70 -21.33
N ALA A 70 22.89 -4.85 -21.31
CA ALA A 70 24.33 -4.93 -21.12
C ALA A 70 25.09 -4.31 -22.30
N ALA A 71 24.62 -4.53 -23.54
CA ALA A 71 25.16 -3.89 -24.73
C ALA A 71 25.00 -2.36 -24.69
N HIS A 72 23.94 -1.86 -24.06
CA HIS A 72 23.71 -0.44 -23.80
C HIS A 72 24.44 0.11 -22.56
N GLY A 73 25.26 -0.70 -21.87
CA GLY A 73 26.06 -0.28 -20.71
C GLY A 73 25.36 -0.40 -19.35
N LYS A 74 24.13 -0.91 -19.29
CA LYS A 74 23.47 -1.28 -18.02
C LYS A 74 23.74 -2.74 -17.68
N THR A 75 24.76 -2.95 -16.85
CA THR A 75 25.14 -4.28 -16.35
C THR A 75 24.47 -4.59 -15.00
N GLY A 76 24.39 -5.87 -14.63
CA GLY A 76 23.87 -6.31 -13.33
C GLY A 76 22.35 -6.45 -13.24
N LEU A 77 21.66 -6.64 -14.37
CA LEU A 77 20.24 -7.03 -14.36
C LEU A 77 20.12 -8.55 -14.27
N HIS A 78 19.18 -9.01 -13.46
CA HIS A 78 18.84 -10.41 -13.27
C HIS A 78 17.37 -10.64 -13.63
N SER A 79 17.09 -11.82 -14.19
CA SER A 79 15.73 -12.26 -14.49
C SER A 79 15.16 -13.04 -13.31
N TYR A 80 13.92 -12.73 -12.91
CA TYR A 80 13.19 -13.49 -11.90
C TYR A 80 11.76 -13.79 -12.36
N ARG A 81 11.22 -14.91 -11.89
CA ARG A 81 9.82 -15.28 -12.13
C ARG A 81 8.91 -14.59 -11.11
N CYS A 82 7.95 -13.81 -11.59
CA CYS A 82 7.00 -13.11 -10.74
C CYS A 82 5.97 -14.09 -10.15
N PRO A 83 5.75 -14.10 -8.82
CA PRO A 83 4.73 -14.95 -8.21
C PRO A 83 3.30 -14.50 -8.54
N TYR A 84 3.10 -13.22 -8.88
CA TYR A 84 1.77 -12.65 -9.12
C TYR A 84 1.28 -12.85 -10.55
N CYS A 85 2.11 -12.49 -11.54
CA CYS A 85 1.72 -12.51 -12.95
C CYS A 85 2.33 -13.67 -13.75
N LYS A 86 3.05 -14.59 -13.07
CA LYS A 86 3.67 -15.81 -13.64
C LYS A 86 4.66 -15.58 -14.80
N GLY A 87 4.90 -14.33 -15.20
CA GLY A 87 5.87 -13.92 -16.21
C GLY A 87 7.25 -13.67 -15.61
N TRP A 88 8.17 -13.27 -16.47
CA TRP A 88 9.54 -12.93 -16.13
C TRP A 88 9.71 -11.41 -16.05
N HIS A 89 10.42 -10.95 -15.02
CA HIS A 89 10.77 -9.55 -14.83
C HIS A 89 12.26 -9.39 -14.61
N LEU A 90 12.71 -8.16 -14.82
CA LEU A 90 14.08 -7.73 -14.60
C LEU A 90 14.20 -7.07 -13.22
N THR A 91 15.28 -7.40 -12.51
CA THR A 91 15.66 -6.77 -11.25
C THR A 91 17.15 -6.42 -11.28
N SER A 92 17.51 -5.25 -10.77
CA SER A 92 18.92 -4.88 -10.54
C SER A 92 19.46 -5.42 -9.21
N LYS A 93 18.60 -6.03 -8.39
CA LYS A 93 19.02 -6.63 -7.11
C LYS A 93 19.52 -8.05 -7.36
N PRO A 94 20.69 -8.42 -6.82
CA PRO A 94 21.14 -9.79 -6.87
C PRO A 94 20.12 -10.70 -6.16
N PRO A 95 20.00 -11.97 -6.59
CA PRO A 95 19.24 -12.95 -5.83
C PRO A 95 19.79 -13.00 -4.40
N ARG A 96 18.91 -13.03 -3.40
CA ARG A 96 19.34 -13.24 -2.01
C ARG A 96 19.89 -14.65 -1.92
N GLU A 97 21.21 -14.79 -1.86
CA GLU A 97 21.86 -16.02 -1.44
C GLU A 97 21.33 -16.36 -0.04
N SER A 98 20.74 -17.56 0.09
CA SER A 98 20.15 -18.07 1.33
C SER A 98 21.17 -18.88 2.10
#